data_AF-A0A1M7H3P1-F1
#
_entry.id   AF-A0A1M7H3P1-F1
#
_cell.length_a   1.000
_cell.length_b   1.000
_cell.length_c   1.000
_cell.angle_alpha   90.00
_cell.angle_beta   90.00
_cell.angle_gamma   90.00
#
_symmetry.space_group_name_H-M   'P 1'
#
loop_
_entity.id
_entity.type
_entity.pdbx_description
1 polymer ?
#
loop_
_entity_poly.entity_id
_entity_poly.type
_entity_poly.pdbx_seq_one_letter_code
_entity_poly.pdbx_strand_id
1 'polypeptide(L)'
;MNGLRIRLICLLVGFLLSVCCNAGVMIVVEEKLYEDSQVKDAVALYAKDIGDARGVKVAIKTFASSKNGGTAEALKELLVKNREGLQGAIFVGDLPRALFEFPQWNNDGFRYQRWASDFYFMDMDGVWLDTASGWFGMTDGKITEEVVLKPAFSIGSASPLPGTVPVDSFSIRYEGFIKPPQTGLCSLEVISDNGRRVFIGDTLVVDAWLPDWSRSYYGAVNLVKDSLYAFRLEYEEEYGSANLSLYWKWESGSWEEVPKDVWFHGNPVESGLLATFYGNIGLKDSVEHPGEPTGWKSGAGNGVYDAHYSTRRDSVSDSLEIWVSRIDPNTAGLLGSPKDLLLKWFDKVHASYGKKTFSNKAAYFMVPGTDLTVESNYKFVRGLSALYGESAVDIIESDSLKYVQSIAKDYDWSIYVGHSNHLGLGLGFNARDVRYPMEVGPRIFHFASCGPLLAYDDVYGNTYSISVASAHLFGTSGGGLVSVGSTKTSGDNQLDDLMYEYAAEGVWIGEAFRRWLNERIKRNRYWPRENIYDWFYGESMIGDPMQVFGTHATDALPRKKAWRAPLEKHRSYDASGRLIQGRFPEYKVRFFR
;
A
#
# COMPACT_ATOMS: atom_id res chain seq x y z
N MET A 1 5.63 -72.47 1.82
CA MET A 1 4.84 -71.22 1.76
C MET A 1 5.72 -70.08 2.22
N ASN A 2 6.52 -69.53 1.30
CA ASN A 2 7.33 -68.32 1.42
C ASN A 2 8.02 -68.20 0.05
N GLY A 3 7.67 -67.18 -0.73
CA GLY A 3 8.23 -67.03 -2.09
C GLY A 3 7.47 -66.16 -3.07
N LEU A 4 6.50 -65.35 -2.62
CA LEU A 4 5.79 -64.39 -3.48
C LEU A 4 5.72 -63.00 -2.84
N ARG A 5 6.87 -62.49 -2.36
CA ARG A 5 7.07 -61.11 -1.90
C ARG A 5 8.46 -60.61 -2.32
N ILE A 6 8.71 -60.49 -3.61
CA ILE A 6 9.73 -59.59 -4.22
C ILE A 6 9.25 -59.41 -5.67
N ARG A 7 8.40 -58.42 -5.92
CA ARG A 7 8.13 -57.77 -7.24
C ARG A 7 7.00 -56.73 -7.15
N LEU A 8 6.88 -56.03 -6.01
CA LEU A 8 5.98 -54.88 -5.86
C LEU A 8 6.64 -53.76 -5.02
N ILE A 9 7.95 -53.58 -5.17
CA ILE A 9 8.72 -52.48 -4.58
C ILE A 9 9.67 -51.99 -5.68
N CYS A 10 9.12 -51.32 -6.70
CA CYS A 10 9.90 -50.55 -7.68
C CYS A 10 9.03 -49.56 -8.51
N LEU A 11 7.78 -49.28 -8.10
CA LEU A 11 6.86 -48.44 -8.87
C LEU A 11 6.03 -47.49 -7.99
N LEU A 12 6.62 -47.00 -6.89
CA LEU A 12 6.00 -46.05 -5.97
C LEU A 12 7.04 -45.16 -5.25
N VAL A 13 8.11 -44.76 -5.95
CA VAL A 13 9.07 -43.73 -5.47
C VAL A 13 9.37 -42.76 -6.61
N GLY A 14 8.32 -42.18 -7.17
CA GLY A 14 8.44 -41.29 -8.32
C GLY A 14 7.22 -40.44 -8.50
N PHE A 15 6.75 -39.77 -7.44
CA PHE A 15 5.94 -38.56 -7.55
C PHE A 15 5.96 -37.83 -6.19
N LEU A 16 6.38 -36.55 -6.22
CA LEU A 16 6.29 -35.54 -5.16
C LEU A 16 7.18 -35.70 -3.92
N LEU A 17 8.49 -35.55 -4.10
CA LEU A 17 9.29 -34.76 -3.16
C LEU A 17 9.28 -33.32 -3.67
N SER A 18 8.23 -32.57 -3.33
CA SER A 18 8.36 -31.12 -3.25
C SER A 18 9.40 -30.85 -2.19
N VAL A 19 10.60 -30.43 -2.61
CA VAL A 19 11.62 -29.93 -1.68
C VAL A 19 11.07 -28.61 -1.14
N CYS A 20 10.29 -28.67 -0.07
CA CYS A 20 9.96 -27.48 0.72
C CYS A 20 11.28 -26.82 1.09
N CYS A 21 11.51 -25.61 0.57
CA CYS A 21 12.68 -24.83 0.94
C CYS A 21 12.44 -24.36 2.37
N ASN A 22 13.12 -24.96 3.35
CA ASN A 22 13.02 -24.60 4.76
C ASN A 22 13.81 -23.30 5.02
N ALA A 23 13.34 -22.20 4.42
CA ALA A 23 13.92 -20.87 4.50
C ALA A 23 13.19 -20.05 5.57
N GLY A 24 13.95 -19.30 6.37
CA GLY A 24 13.39 -18.42 7.39
C GLY A 24 12.85 -17.12 6.79
N VAL A 25 13.44 -16.65 5.68
CA VAL A 25 13.01 -15.44 4.97
C VAL A 25 12.92 -15.74 3.48
N MET A 26 11.90 -15.21 2.83
CA MET A 26 11.75 -15.24 1.38
C MET A 26 11.82 -13.85 0.78
N ILE A 27 12.74 -13.62 -0.15
CA ILE A 27 12.73 -12.44 -1.02
C ILE A 27 12.03 -12.83 -2.31
N VAL A 28 10.90 -12.19 -2.62
CA VAL A 28 10.20 -12.33 -3.90
C VAL A 28 10.49 -11.07 -4.71
N VAL A 29 11.03 -11.23 -5.91
CA VAL A 29 11.42 -10.12 -6.79
C VAL A 29 10.56 -10.12 -8.05
N GLU A 30 10.16 -8.95 -8.51
CA GLU A 30 9.53 -8.80 -9.81
C GLU A 30 10.40 -9.37 -10.93
N GLU A 31 9.83 -10.26 -11.76
CA GLU A 31 10.54 -10.98 -12.83
C GLU A 31 11.28 -10.04 -13.79
N LYS A 32 10.60 -9.00 -14.30
CA LYS A 32 11.19 -8.05 -15.25
C LYS A 32 12.35 -7.27 -14.66
N LEU A 33 12.24 -6.89 -13.38
CA LEU A 33 13.29 -6.18 -12.68
C LEU A 33 14.50 -7.10 -12.41
N TYR A 34 14.25 -8.38 -12.16
CA TYR A 34 15.27 -9.39 -11.87
C TYR A 34 16.01 -9.93 -13.11
N GLU A 35 15.53 -9.64 -14.33
CA GLU A 35 16.25 -9.91 -15.58
C GLU A 35 17.57 -9.08 -15.66
N ASP A 36 17.64 -7.93 -14.98
CA ASP A 36 18.83 -7.08 -14.93
C ASP A 36 19.91 -7.67 -14.01
N SER A 37 21.12 -7.84 -14.54
CA SER A 37 22.24 -8.43 -13.80
C SER A 37 22.64 -7.65 -12.55
N GLN A 38 22.55 -6.31 -12.56
CA GLN A 38 22.93 -5.50 -11.39
C GLN A 38 21.91 -5.66 -10.27
N VAL A 39 20.62 -5.71 -10.63
CA VAL A 39 19.54 -5.96 -9.65
C VAL A 39 19.71 -7.35 -9.05
N LYS A 40 19.96 -8.36 -9.88
CA LYS A 40 20.18 -9.73 -9.43
C LYS A 40 21.35 -9.84 -8.44
N ASP A 41 22.47 -9.21 -8.75
CA ASP A 41 23.65 -9.18 -7.88
C ASP A 41 23.36 -8.45 -6.56
N ALA A 42 22.64 -7.32 -6.62
CA ALA A 42 22.25 -6.55 -5.43
C ALA A 42 21.30 -7.32 -4.52
N VAL A 43 20.30 -8.03 -5.07
CA VAL A 43 19.40 -8.90 -4.30
C VAL A 43 20.17 -10.06 -3.67
N ALA A 44 21.11 -10.67 -4.39
CA ALA A 44 21.92 -11.76 -3.86
C ALA A 44 22.84 -11.29 -2.71
N LEU A 45 23.43 -10.10 -2.83
CA LEU A 45 24.20 -9.47 -1.78
C LEU A 45 23.33 -9.18 -0.54
N TYR A 46 22.15 -8.60 -0.75
CA TYR A 46 21.20 -8.32 0.34
C TYR A 46 20.75 -9.60 1.06
N ALA A 47 20.45 -10.67 0.33
CA ALA A 47 20.12 -11.97 0.90
C ALA A 47 21.29 -12.53 1.74
N LYS A 48 22.53 -12.36 1.26
CA LYS A 48 23.74 -12.76 2.00
C LYS A 48 23.91 -11.94 3.27
N ASP A 49 23.73 -10.62 3.20
CA ASP A 49 23.83 -9.73 4.37
C ASP A 49 22.82 -10.11 5.45
N ILE A 50 21.56 -10.37 5.08
CA ILE A 50 20.54 -10.88 6.01
C ILE A 50 20.98 -12.21 6.61
N GLY A 51 21.41 -13.16 5.78
CA GLY A 51 21.84 -14.49 6.23
C GLY A 51 23.00 -14.44 7.22
N ASP A 52 24.03 -13.66 6.90
CA ASP A 52 25.22 -13.49 7.75
C ASP A 52 24.89 -12.75 9.06
N ALA A 53 24.05 -11.70 9.00
CA ALA A 53 23.74 -10.87 10.16
C ALA A 53 22.71 -11.50 11.11
N ARG A 54 21.88 -12.43 10.64
CA ARG A 54 20.74 -12.98 11.41
C ARG A 54 20.79 -14.49 11.57
N GLY A 55 21.67 -15.20 10.85
CA GLY A 55 21.74 -16.65 10.89
C GLY A 55 20.51 -17.34 10.31
N VAL A 56 19.77 -16.67 9.43
CA VAL A 56 18.57 -17.20 8.78
C VAL A 56 18.87 -17.64 7.36
N LYS A 57 18.18 -18.68 6.89
CA LYS A 57 18.22 -19.06 5.47
C LYS A 57 17.32 -18.13 4.67
N VAL A 58 17.85 -17.54 3.60
CA VAL A 58 17.10 -16.66 2.70
C VAL A 58 16.88 -17.37 1.37
N ALA A 59 15.62 -17.50 0.95
CA ALA A 59 15.25 -17.96 -0.38
C ALA A 59 14.96 -16.76 -1.29
N ILE A 60 15.42 -16.80 -2.54
CA ILE A 60 15.07 -15.81 -3.56
C ILE A 60 14.12 -16.49 -4.56
N LYS A 61 12.98 -15.85 -4.82
CA LYS A 61 11.97 -16.25 -5.81
C LYS A 61 11.69 -15.07 -6.73
N THR A 62 11.23 -15.37 -7.93
CA THR A 62 10.70 -14.35 -8.84
C THR A 62 9.19 -14.49 -8.94
N PHE A 63 8.51 -13.39 -9.26
CA PHE A 63 7.07 -13.39 -9.49
C PHE A 63 6.68 -12.30 -10.50
N ALA A 64 5.64 -12.55 -11.29
CA ALA A 64 5.13 -11.59 -12.27
C ALA A 64 4.48 -10.38 -11.58
N SER A 65 4.75 -9.16 -12.06
CA SER A 65 4.03 -7.96 -11.61
C SER A 65 2.57 -7.98 -12.03
N SER A 66 1.73 -7.13 -11.40
CA SER A 66 0.31 -6.98 -11.75
C SER A 66 0.11 -6.70 -13.24
N LYS A 67 0.99 -5.84 -13.80
CA LYS A 67 1.01 -5.48 -15.23
C LYS A 67 1.34 -6.65 -16.16
N ASN A 68 1.97 -7.69 -15.64
CA ASN A 68 2.35 -8.90 -16.37
C ASN A 68 1.48 -10.12 -15.97
N GLY A 69 0.28 -9.89 -15.43
CA GLY A 69 -0.69 -10.93 -15.12
C GLY A 69 -0.47 -11.66 -13.79
N GLY A 70 0.45 -11.19 -12.94
CA GLY A 70 0.53 -11.64 -11.55
C GLY A 70 -0.69 -11.18 -10.76
N THR A 71 -1.16 -12.02 -9.83
CA THR A 71 -2.27 -11.67 -8.93
C THR A 71 -1.86 -11.81 -7.47
N ALA A 72 -2.58 -11.14 -6.56
CA ALA A 72 -2.32 -11.23 -5.13
C ALA A 72 -2.55 -12.67 -4.64
N GLU A 73 -3.56 -13.36 -5.14
CA GLU A 73 -3.92 -14.73 -4.80
C GLU A 73 -2.78 -15.68 -5.17
N ALA A 74 -2.27 -15.58 -6.40
CA ALA A 74 -1.16 -16.41 -6.86
C ALA A 74 0.14 -16.12 -6.09
N LEU A 75 0.37 -14.86 -5.68
CA LEU A 75 1.50 -14.50 -4.82
C LEU A 75 1.35 -15.07 -3.40
N LYS A 76 0.14 -15.03 -2.83
CA LYS A 76 -0.17 -15.70 -1.55
C LYS A 76 0.02 -17.21 -1.64
N GLU A 77 -0.43 -17.84 -2.73
CA GLU A 77 -0.20 -19.26 -2.95
C GLU A 77 1.30 -19.63 -2.98
N LEU A 78 2.15 -18.76 -3.55
CA LEU A 78 3.60 -18.97 -3.52
C LEU A 78 4.13 -18.99 -2.08
N LEU A 79 3.66 -18.08 -1.23
CA LEU A 79 4.02 -18.05 0.19
C LEU A 79 3.53 -19.31 0.91
N VAL A 80 2.26 -19.67 0.74
CA VAL A 80 1.64 -20.85 1.37
C VAL A 80 2.35 -22.14 0.97
N LYS A 81 2.74 -22.28 -0.30
CA LYS A 81 3.54 -23.43 -0.79
C LYS A 81 4.91 -23.54 -0.11
N ASN A 82 5.41 -22.47 0.50
CA ASN A 82 6.70 -22.41 1.18
C ASN A 82 6.57 -22.03 2.67
N ARG A 83 5.40 -22.22 3.29
CA ARG A 83 5.11 -21.80 4.67
C ARG A 83 5.96 -22.46 5.75
N GLU A 84 6.48 -23.66 5.49
CA GLU A 84 7.22 -24.43 6.50
C GLU A 84 8.53 -23.72 6.88
N GLY A 85 8.58 -23.20 8.11
CA GLY A 85 9.74 -22.50 8.65
C GLY A 85 9.86 -21.03 8.25
N LEU A 86 8.95 -20.53 7.41
CA LEU A 86 8.94 -19.15 6.96
C LEU A 86 8.54 -18.22 8.11
N GLN A 87 9.36 -17.21 8.37
CA GLN A 87 9.12 -16.17 9.38
C GLN A 87 8.66 -14.86 8.73
N GLY A 88 9.03 -14.63 7.47
CA GLY A 88 8.71 -13.40 6.76
C GLY A 88 9.02 -13.41 5.27
N ALA A 89 8.38 -12.49 4.57
CA ALA A 89 8.59 -12.24 3.15
C ALA A 89 8.94 -10.77 2.86
N ILE A 90 9.86 -10.56 1.92
CA ILE A 90 10.26 -9.26 1.41
C ILE A 90 9.91 -9.22 -0.07
N PHE A 91 9.05 -8.29 -0.45
CA PHE A 91 8.61 -8.09 -1.83
C PHE A 91 9.40 -6.95 -2.48
N VAL A 92 10.06 -7.22 -3.59
CA VAL A 92 10.94 -6.28 -4.30
C VAL A 92 10.39 -5.99 -5.70
N GLY A 93 10.08 -4.73 -5.99
CA GLY A 93 9.48 -4.31 -7.26
C GLY A 93 7.95 -4.18 -7.23
N ASP A 94 7.35 -4.09 -8.42
CA ASP A 94 5.89 -3.86 -8.60
C ASP A 94 5.07 -5.16 -8.44
N LEU A 95 5.26 -5.84 -7.31
CA LEU A 95 4.58 -7.11 -7.03
C LEU A 95 3.12 -6.89 -6.64
N PRO A 96 2.20 -7.78 -7.04
CA PRO A 96 0.78 -7.65 -6.77
C PRO A 96 0.45 -7.44 -5.31
N ARG A 97 -0.67 -6.76 -5.11
CA ARG A 97 -1.10 -6.33 -3.80
C ARG A 97 -2.58 -6.60 -3.63
N ALA A 98 -2.92 -7.04 -2.43
CA ALA A 98 -4.30 -7.27 -2.06
C ALA A 98 -4.95 -5.92 -1.74
N LEU A 99 -6.00 -5.61 -2.48
CA LEU A 99 -6.78 -4.39 -2.33
C LEU A 99 -7.99 -4.70 -1.47
N PHE A 100 -8.23 -3.85 -0.48
CA PHE A 100 -9.48 -3.80 0.25
C PHE A 100 -10.33 -2.66 -0.24
N GLU A 101 -11.62 -2.95 -0.37
CA GLU A 101 -12.64 -2.00 -0.75
C GLU A 101 -13.62 -1.81 0.40
N PHE A 102 -14.02 -0.57 0.69
CA PHE A 102 -14.96 -0.29 1.77
C PHE A 102 -15.82 0.95 1.49
N PRO A 103 -17.15 0.82 1.48
CA PRO A 103 -18.05 1.95 1.46
C PRO A 103 -18.12 2.65 2.83
N GLN A 104 -17.79 3.93 2.92
CA GLN A 104 -17.90 4.72 4.16
C GLN A 104 -18.84 5.92 3.98
N TRP A 105 -19.70 6.16 4.97
CA TRP A 105 -20.52 7.38 5.05
C TRP A 105 -19.88 8.39 6.01
N ASN A 106 -19.45 9.53 5.48
CA ASN A 106 -18.94 10.65 6.28
C ASN A 106 -19.96 11.80 6.30
N ASN A 107 -19.70 12.82 7.13
CA ASN A 107 -20.56 14.01 7.20
C ASN A 107 -20.70 14.74 5.85
N ASP A 108 -19.74 14.54 4.94
CA ASP A 108 -19.70 15.15 3.60
C ASP A 108 -20.30 14.25 2.50
N GLY A 109 -20.82 13.06 2.84
CA GLY A 109 -21.40 12.10 1.91
C GLY A 109 -20.71 10.72 1.89
N PHE A 110 -21.12 9.89 0.94
CA PHE A 110 -20.56 8.56 0.67
C PHE A 110 -19.16 8.66 0.06
N ARG A 111 -18.26 7.74 0.44
CA ARG A 111 -16.95 7.55 -0.19
C ARG A 111 -16.68 6.06 -0.36
N TYR A 112 -16.27 5.62 -1.55
CA TYR A 112 -15.75 4.28 -1.75
C TYR A 112 -14.23 4.33 -1.52
N GLN A 113 -13.77 3.63 -0.49
CA GLN A 113 -12.37 3.67 -0.10
C GLN A 113 -11.69 2.38 -0.54
N ARG A 114 -10.55 2.51 -1.21
CA ARG A 114 -9.71 1.38 -1.58
C ARG A 114 -8.31 1.55 -1.00
N TRP A 115 -7.75 0.50 -0.40
CA TRP A 115 -6.38 0.53 0.09
C TRP A 115 -5.70 -0.84 0.05
N ALA A 116 -4.39 -0.81 0.02
CA ALA A 116 -3.56 -2.01 0.10
C ALA A 116 -3.53 -2.58 1.51
N SER A 117 -3.54 -3.90 1.64
CA SER A 117 -3.20 -4.51 2.92
C SER A 117 -2.30 -5.70 2.75
N ASP A 118 -1.13 -5.59 3.35
CA ASP A 118 -0.19 -6.70 3.42
C ASP A 118 -0.63 -7.77 4.43
N PHE A 119 -1.65 -7.52 5.25
CA PHE A 119 -2.20 -8.53 6.17
C PHE A 119 -2.71 -9.75 5.40
N TYR A 120 -3.18 -9.55 4.16
CA TYR A 120 -3.55 -10.65 3.26
C TYR A 120 -2.48 -11.73 3.12
N PHE A 121 -1.23 -11.29 2.99
CA PHE A 121 -0.06 -12.14 2.78
C PHE A 121 0.55 -12.62 4.10
N MET A 122 0.35 -11.87 5.18
CA MET A 122 0.79 -12.22 6.53
C MET A 122 -0.07 -13.33 7.14
N ASP A 123 -1.34 -13.38 6.76
CA ASP A 123 -2.32 -14.42 7.13
C ASP A 123 -2.26 -15.57 6.11
N MET A 124 -1.50 -16.61 6.38
CA MET A 124 -1.22 -17.69 5.41
C MET A 124 -2.29 -18.80 5.42
N ASP A 125 -3.05 -18.97 6.48
CA ASP A 125 -4.09 -20.00 6.61
C ASP A 125 -5.51 -19.44 6.66
N GLY A 126 -5.67 -18.13 6.86
CA GLY A 126 -6.96 -17.46 6.85
C GLY A 126 -7.57 -17.30 5.46
N VAL A 127 -8.90 -17.36 5.46
CA VAL A 127 -9.74 -17.00 4.33
C VAL A 127 -9.91 -15.48 4.33
N TRP A 128 -9.67 -14.87 3.17
CA TRP A 128 -9.88 -13.45 2.95
C TRP A 128 -11.00 -13.27 1.95
N LEU A 129 -12.11 -12.66 2.37
CA LEU A 129 -13.22 -12.34 1.49
C LEU A 129 -13.40 -10.82 1.54
N ASP A 130 -13.16 -10.14 0.44
CA ASP A 130 -13.54 -8.73 0.33
C ASP A 130 -15.06 -8.65 0.12
N THR A 131 -15.84 -8.84 1.18
CA THR A 131 -17.31 -8.77 1.13
C THR A 131 -17.84 -7.34 1.13
N ALA A 132 -16.96 -6.34 1.13
CA ALA A 132 -17.31 -4.94 0.94
C ALA A 132 -17.12 -4.51 -0.53
N SER A 133 -16.58 -5.39 -1.38
CA SER A 133 -16.74 -5.35 -2.82
C SER A 133 -18.22 -5.53 -3.19
N GLY A 134 -18.91 -4.40 -3.37
CA GLY A 134 -20.31 -4.34 -3.81
C GLY A 134 -21.35 -4.09 -2.71
N TRP A 135 -21.74 -2.83 -2.47
CA TRP A 135 -22.99 -2.22 -2.99
C TRP A 135 -23.42 -0.95 -2.22
N PHE A 136 -23.50 0.17 -2.95
CA PHE A 136 -24.64 1.10 -3.01
C PHE A 136 -24.67 1.62 -4.46
N GLY A 137 -25.46 0.99 -5.34
CA GLY A 137 -25.64 1.42 -6.74
C GLY A 137 -24.97 0.55 -7.83
N MET A 138 -23.96 -0.25 -7.49
CA MET A 138 -23.30 -1.20 -8.42
C MET A 138 -24.24 -2.32 -8.88
N THR A 139 -24.41 -2.58 -10.17
CA THR A 139 -25.40 -3.58 -10.65
C THR A 139 -24.83 -4.98 -10.93
N ASP A 140 -23.66 -5.31 -10.37
CA ASP A 140 -22.89 -6.54 -10.60
C ASP A 140 -22.40 -6.71 -12.06
N GLY A 141 -21.12 -7.10 -12.17
CA GLY A 141 -20.55 -7.65 -13.38
C GLY A 141 -20.61 -6.82 -14.65
N LYS A 142 -20.42 -7.50 -15.78
CA LYS A 142 -20.63 -6.97 -17.12
C LYS A 142 -22.15 -6.81 -17.38
N ILE A 143 -22.56 -5.60 -17.74
CA ILE A 143 -23.97 -5.25 -17.98
C ILE A 143 -24.35 -5.48 -19.45
N THR A 144 -23.67 -4.79 -20.37
CA THR A 144 -23.99 -4.78 -21.79
C THR A 144 -22.78 -4.34 -22.62
N GLU A 145 -22.88 -4.54 -23.93
CA GLU A 145 -21.93 -4.05 -24.92
C GLU A 145 -22.66 -3.19 -25.96
N GLU A 146 -22.10 -2.04 -26.32
CA GLU A 146 -22.63 -1.18 -27.36
C GLU A 146 -21.51 -0.77 -28.33
N VAL A 147 -21.83 -0.62 -29.61
CA VAL A 147 -20.90 0.00 -30.56
C VAL A 147 -21.03 1.52 -30.47
N VAL A 148 -19.93 2.19 -30.16
CA VAL A 148 -19.86 3.65 -30.07
C VAL A 148 -18.95 4.21 -31.16
N LEU A 149 -19.20 5.45 -31.60
CA LEU A 149 -18.39 6.09 -32.64
C LEU A 149 -17.06 6.63 -32.12
N LYS A 150 -16.95 6.92 -30.83
CA LYS A 150 -15.74 7.39 -30.15
C LYS A 150 -15.85 7.18 -28.63
N PRO A 151 -14.74 7.08 -27.88
CA PRO A 151 -14.74 6.92 -26.43
C PRO A 151 -14.81 8.29 -25.74
N ALA A 152 -15.91 9.03 -25.90
CA ALA A 152 -16.09 10.35 -25.30
C ALA A 152 -17.55 10.64 -24.96
N PHE A 153 -17.79 11.21 -23.78
CA PHE A 153 -19.10 11.63 -23.30
C PHE A 153 -18.99 12.68 -22.18
N SER A 154 -20.08 13.42 -21.95
CA SER A 154 -20.22 14.35 -20.83
C SER A 154 -21.69 14.36 -20.41
N ILE A 155 -22.00 13.71 -19.30
CA ILE A 155 -23.39 13.40 -18.91
C ILE A 155 -23.79 13.99 -17.56
N GLY A 156 -22.88 14.67 -16.86
CA GLY A 156 -23.13 15.17 -15.51
C GLY A 156 -23.52 14.02 -14.58
N SER A 157 -24.49 14.22 -13.69
CA SER A 157 -24.98 13.17 -12.78
C SER A 157 -26.01 12.22 -13.40
N ALA A 158 -25.90 11.94 -14.69
CA ALA A 158 -26.75 10.98 -15.39
C ALA A 158 -25.97 9.70 -15.73
N SER A 159 -26.70 8.63 -16.03
CA SER A 159 -26.13 7.36 -16.52
C SER A 159 -25.82 7.44 -18.02
N PRO A 160 -24.73 6.80 -18.51
CA PRO A 160 -24.40 6.76 -19.94
C PRO A 160 -25.42 5.95 -20.75
N LEU A 161 -26.13 5.01 -20.10
CA LEU A 161 -27.24 4.25 -20.66
C LEU A 161 -28.39 4.20 -19.63
N PRO A 162 -29.23 5.24 -19.58
CA PRO A 162 -30.30 5.33 -18.58
C PRO A 162 -31.21 4.11 -18.55
N GLY A 163 -31.42 3.56 -17.34
CA GLY A 163 -32.22 2.35 -17.12
C GLY A 163 -31.47 1.03 -17.33
N THR A 164 -30.23 1.06 -17.82
CA THR A 164 -29.37 -0.12 -18.02
C THR A 164 -28.11 -0.04 -17.16
N VAL A 165 -27.38 1.07 -17.23
CA VAL A 165 -26.18 1.33 -16.44
C VAL A 165 -26.57 2.18 -15.23
N PRO A 166 -26.03 1.93 -14.01
CA PRO A 166 -26.31 2.77 -12.86
C PRO A 166 -25.79 4.21 -13.05
N VAL A 167 -26.30 5.14 -12.24
CA VAL A 167 -25.92 6.56 -12.32
C VAL A 167 -24.49 6.78 -11.82
N ASP A 168 -24.11 6.03 -10.78
CA ASP A 168 -22.79 6.08 -10.14
C ASP A 168 -22.20 4.66 -10.08
N SER A 169 -20.92 4.56 -9.76
CA SER A 169 -20.22 3.29 -9.52
C SER A 169 -20.26 2.32 -10.71
N PHE A 170 -19.94 2.81 -11.90
CA PHE A 170 -19.83 2.03 -13.13
C PHE A 170 -18.45 2.17 -13.76
N SER A 171 -18.11 1.26 -14.67
CA SER A 171 -16.91 1.39 -15.50
C SER A 171 -17.20 1.00 -16.94
N ILE A 172 -16.36 1.46 -17.86
CA ILE A 172 -16.48 1.19 -19.29
C ILE A 172 -15.11 0.79 -19.83
N ARG A 173 -15.07 -0.31 -20.60
CA ARG A 173 -13.93 -0.69 -21.44
C ARG A 173 -14.28 -0.48 -22.90
N TYR A 174 -13.57 0.42 -23.57
CA TYR A 174 -13.64 0.62 -25.01
C TYR A 174 -12.53 -0.17 -25.69
N GLU A 175 -12.87 -1.09 -26.58
CA GLU A 175 -11.93 -1.93 -27.31
C GLU A 175 -12.17 -1.88 -28.83
N GLY A 176 -11.07 -1.98 -29.57
CA GLY A 176 -11.07 -1.98 -31.02
C GLY A 176 -9.70 -1.59 -31.55
N PHE A 177 -9.71 -0.66 -32.49
CA PHE A 177 -8.53 -0.21 -33.18
C PHE A 177 -8.56 1.29 -33.46
N ILE A 178 -7.37 1.88 -33.52
CA ILE A 178 -7.15 3.25 -33.97
C ILE A 178 -6.33 3.24 -35.26
N LYS A 179 -6.76 4.01 -36.27
CA LYS A 179 -6.04 4.20 -37.55
C LYS A 179 -5.54 5.65 -37.67
N PRO A 180 -4.25 5.92 -37.40
CA PRO A 180 -3.73 7.28 -37.33
C PRO A 180 -3.64 7.96 -38.72
N PRO A 181 -3.92 9.27 -38.82
CA PRO A 181 -3.84 10.00 -40.09
C PRO A 181 -2.42 10.44 -40.46
N GLN A 182 -1.47 10.32 -39.54
CA GLN A 182 -0.10 10.81 -39.66
C GLN A 182 0.89 9.78 -39.11
N THR A 183 2.15 9.87 -39.55
CA THR A 183 3.28 9.11 -39.01
C THR A 183 4.09 10.02 -38.11
N GLY A 184 4.45 9.57 -36.91
CA GLY A 184 5.29 10.31 -35.96
C GLY A 184 4.86 10.12 -34.51
N LEU A 185 5.40 10.96 -33.63
CA LEU A 185 5.02 10.99 -32.22
C LEU A 185 3.61 11.60 -32.07
N CYS A 186 2.68 10.80 -31.57
CA CYS A 186 1.34 11.21 -31.19
C CYS A 186 1.30 11.40 -29.67
N SER A 187 1.10 12.64 -29.22
CA SER A 187 0.80 12.95 -27.82
C SER A 187 -0.70 12.78 -27.57
N LEU A 188 -1.07 12.16 -26.46
CA LEU A 188 -2.45 11.99 -26.01
C LEU A 188 -2.70 12.81 -24.76
N GLU A 189 -3.91 13.33 -24.63
CA GLU A 189 -4.45 13.94 -23.41
C GLU A 189 -5.80 13.30 -23.13
N VAL A 190 -5.96 12.74 -21.93
CA VAL A 190 -7.23 12.20 -21.46
C VAL A 190 -7.71 13.00 -20.25
N ILE A 191 -8.98 13.38 -20.28
CA ILE A 191 -9.68 14.07 -19.20
C ILE A 191 -10.88 13.23 -18.85
N SER A 192 -11.05 12.93 -17.57
CA SER A 192 -12.15 12.15 -17.07
C SER A 192 -12.52 12.54 -15.64
N ASP A 193 -13.73 12.16 -15.28
CA ASP A 193 -14.28 12.05 -13.93
C ASP A 193 -14.90 10.65 -13.94
N ASN A 194 -14.28 9.59 -13.40
CA ASN A 194 -13.03 9.52 -12.63
C ASN A 194 -11.87 8.84 -13.40
N GLY A 195 -11.61 7.56 -13.10
CA GLY A 195 -10.39 6.87 -13.49
C GLY A 195 -10.29 6.60 -14.99
N ARG A 196 -9.05 6.46 -15.48
CA ARG A 196 -8.76 6.25 -16.90
C ARG A 196 -7.44 5.54 -17.17
N ARG A 197 -7.42 4.65 -18.15
CA ARG A 197 -6.19 4.08 -18.74
C ARG A 197 -6.32 4.02 -20.25
N VAL A 198 -5.21 4.24 -20.96
CA VAL A 198 -5.16 4.20 -22.43
C VAL A 198 -4.02 3.29 -22.87
N PHE A 199 -4.37 2.28 -23.66
CA PHE A 199 -3.45 1.34 -24.29
C PHE A 199 -3.51 1.48 -25.81
N ILE A 200 -2.34 1.50 -26.45
CA ILE A 200 -2.21 1.41 -27.91
C ILE A 200 -1.21 0.30 -28.24
N GLY A 201 -1.66 -0.73 -28.95
CA GLY A 201 -0.96 -2.01 -29.05
C GLY A 201 -0.75 -2.60 -27.65
N ASP A 202 0.47 -3.08 -27.39
CA ASP A 202 0.86 -3.61 -26.08
C ASP A 202 1.39 -2.52 -25.12
N THR A 203 1.33 -1.24 -25.52
CA THR A 203 1.86 -0.13 -24.72
C THR A 203 0.77 0.54 -23.91
N LEU A 204 0.96 0.62 -22.60
CA LEU A 204 0.17 1.46 -21.70
C LEU A 204 0.66 2.91 -21.80
N VAL A 205 -0.10 3.74 -22.52
CA VAL A 205 0.29 5.11 -22.89
C VAL A 205 -0.08 6.10 -21.79
N VAL A 206 -1.24 5.91 -21.16
CA VAL A 206 -1.67 6.66 -19.96
C VAL A 206 -2.15 5.65 -18.94
N ASP A 207 -1.61 5.71 -17.73
CA ASP A 207 -2.06 4.90 -16.61
C ASP A 207 -2.38 5.81 -15.43
N ALA A 208 -3.68 6.03 -15.21
CA ALA A 208 -4.18 7.03 -14.27
C ALA A 208 -5.59 6.67 -13.81
N TRP A 209 -5.80 5.49 -13.24
CA TRP A 209 -7.14 5.07 -12.84
C TRP A 209 -7.80 5.94 -11.74
N LEU A 210 -7.25 7.10 -11.35
CA LEU A 210 -7.43 7.82 -10.08
C LEU A 210 -8.86 8.30 -9.81
N PRO A 211 -9.31 8.35 -8.53
CA PRO A 211 -10.58 8.95 -8.13
C PRO A 211 -10.47 10.48 -8.08
N ASP A 212 -9.94 11.06 -9.15
CA ASP A 212 -9.88 12.51 -9.37
C ASP A 212 -10.75 12.89 -10.56
N TRP A 213 -10.90 14.18 -10.79
CA TRP A 213 -11.79 14.69 -11.82
C TRP A 213 -11.23 15.93 -12.48
N SER A 214 -11.61 16.16 -13.74
CA SER A 214 -11.29 17.39 -14.50
C SER A 214 -9.79 17.71 -14.58
N ARG A 215 -8.94 16.67 -14.51
CA ARG A 215 -7.48 16.78 -14.66
C ARG A 215 -7.03 16.12 -15.95
N SER A 216 -6.13 16.81 -16.65
CA SER A 216 -5.47 16.30 -17.85
C SER A 216 -4.36 15.32 -17.49
N TYR A 217 -4.39 14.15 -18.11
CA TYR A 217 -3.30 13.17 -18.08
C TYR A 217 -2.76 12.98 -19.48
N TYR A 218 -1.44 12.90 -19.58
CA TYR A 218 -0.73 12.92 -20.84
C TYR A 218 0.08 11.65 -21.04
N GLY A 219 0.18 11.21 -22.29
CA GLY A 219 1.06 10.13 -22.73
C GLY A 219 1.50 10.38 -24.16
N ALA A 220 2.46 9.61 -24.66
CA ALA A 220 2.86 9.72 -26.06
C ALA A 220 3.28 8.35 -26.62
N VAL A 221 3.00 8.13 -27.90
CA VAL A 221 3.36 6.90 -28.61
C VAL A 221 3.70 7.20 -30.07
N ASN A 222 4.67 6.47 -30.63
CA ASN A 222 5.00 6.57 -32.04
C ASN A 222 4.03 5.73 -32.88
N LEU A 223 3.43 6.36 -33.88
CA LEU A 223 2.41 5.75 -34.74
C LEU A 223 2.77 5.93 -36.21
N VAL A 224 2.27 5.03 -37.05
CA VAL A 224 2.42 5.06 -38.50
C VAL A 224 1.06 5.30 -39.15
N LYS A 225 1.03 6.24 -40.10
CA LYS A 225 -0.16 6.59 -40.86
C LYS A 225 -0.81 5.34 -41.48
N ASP A 226 -2.13 5.30 -41.44
CA ASP A 226 -2.98 4.26 -42.03
C ASP A 226 -2.76 2.84 -41.47
N SER A 227 -1.87 2.68 -40.48
CA SER A 227 -1.68 1.41 -39.76
C SER A 227 -2.75 1.25 -38.69
N LEU A 228 -3.25 0.02 -38.55
CA LEU A 228 -4.27 -0.30 -37.57
C LEU A 228 -3.60 -0.76 -36.27
N TYR A 229 -3.79 -0.02 -35.19
CA TYR A 229 -3.27 -0.36 -33.86
C TYR A 229 -4.40 -0.82 -32.97
N ALA A 230 -4.22 -1.92 -32.24
CA ALA A 230 -5.15 -2.29 -31.18
C ALA A 230 -5.28 -1.12 -30.19
N PHE A 231 -6.50 -0.80 -29.80
CA PHE A 231 -6.80 0.28 -28.89
C PHE A 231 -7.66 -0.24 -27.75
N ARG A 232 -7.29 0.13 -26.52
CA ARG A 232 -8.13 -0.07 -25.35
C ARG A 232 -8.11 1.18 -24.50
N LEU A 233 -9.29 1.71 -24.18
CA LEU A 233 -9.46 2.74 -23.16
C LEU A 233 -10.35 2.18 -22.06
N GLU A 234 -9.90 2.33 -20.83
CA GLU A 234 -10.68 1.97 -19.67
C GLU A 234 -11.07 3.23 -18.92
N TYR A 235 -12.26 3.24 -18.32
CA TYR A 235 -12.83 4.36 -17.56
C TYR A 235 -13.60 3.86 -16.32
N GLU A 236 -13.54 4.57 -15.18
CA GLU A 236 -14.45 4.39 -14.03
C GLU A 236 -15.12 5.70 -13.60
N GLU A 237 -16.36 5.60 -13.12
CA GLU A 237 -17.06 6.63 -12.36
C GLU A 237 -17.34 6.11 -10.96
N GLU A 238 -16.86 6.80 -9.92
CA GLU A 238 -17.13 6.42 -8.54
C GLU A 238 -18.48 7.00 -8.08
N TYR A 239 -18.61 8.32 -8.14
CA TYR A 239 -19.82 9.07 -7.79
C TYR A 239 -19.80 10.48 -8.39
N GLY A 240 -20.98 11.04 -8.62
CA GLY A 240 -21.14 12.47 -8.88
C GLY A 240 -21.40 12.80 -10.34
N SER A 241 -20.40 13.25 -11.08
CA SER A 241 -20.57 13.73 -12.46
C SER A 241 -19.66 12.99 -13.42
N ALA A 242 -20.21 12.26 -14.37
CA ALA A 242 -19.41 11.44 -15.27
C ALA A 242 -19.02 12.19 -16.55
N ASN A 243 -17.73 12.16 -16.90
CA ASN A 243 -17.23 12.61 -18.20
C ASN A 243 -15.96 11.86 -18.63
N LEU A 244 -15.76 11.80 -19.95
CA LEU A 244 -14.57 11.26 -20.59
C LEU A 244 -14.32 12.02 -21.90
N SER A 245 -13.10 12.48 -22.11
CA SER A 245 -12.65 13.12 -23.35
C SER A 245 -11.21 12.70 -23.67
N LEU A 246 -10.95 12.44 -24.95
CA LEU A 246 -9.64 12.05 -25.46
C LEU A 246 -9.23 13.01 -26.57
N TYR A 247 -8.06 13.62 -26.39
CA TYR A 247 -7.44 14.52 -27.32
C TYR A 247 -6.10 13.95 -27.77
N TRP A 248 -5.67 14.37 -28.96
CA TRP A 248 -4.33 14.09 -29.44
C TRP A 248 -3.67 15.32 -30.03
N LYS A 249 -2.36 15.24 -30.18
CA LYS A 249 -1.54 16.26 -30.84
C LYS A 249 -0.34 15.58 -31.51
N TRP A 250 -0.11 15.92 -32.76
CA TRP A 250 1.07 15.52 -33.52
C TRP A 250 2.19 16.57 -33.36
N GLU A 251 3.45 16.25 -33.69
CA GLU A 251 4.64 17.08 -33.36
C GLU A 251 4.51 18.59 -33.69
N SER A 252 3.80 18.97 -34.75
CA SER A 252 3.57 20.37 -35.14
C SER A 252 2.11 20.82 -35.05
N GLY A 253 1.24 20.05 -34.39
CA GLY A 253 -0.19 20.30 -34.30
C GLY A 253 -0.63 21.03 -33.03
N SER A 254 -1.90 21.40 -32.97
CA SER A 254 -2.62 21.75 -31.75
C SER A 254 -3.33 20.52 -31.17
N TRP A 255 -3.67 20.56 -29.88
CA TRP A 255 -4.58 19.57 -29.30
C TRP A 255 -5.93 19.64 -29.99
N GLU A 256 -6.41 18.50 -30.46
CA GLU A 256 -7.75 18.32 -31.03
C GLU A 256 -8.38 17.05 -30.47
N GLU A 257 -9.70 17.02 -30.35
CA GLU A 257 -10.41 15.81 -29.93
C GLU A 257 -10.19 14.73 -30.98
N VAL A 258 -9.92 13.49 -30.56
CA VAL A 258 -9.65 12.40 -31.51
C VAL A 258 -10.91 12.15 -32.37
N PRO A 259 -10.81 12.32 -33.71
CA PRO A 259 -11.97 12.24 -34.60
C PRO A 259 -12.67 10.87 -34.58
N LYS A 260 -13.96 10.83 -34.89
CA LYS A 260 -14.72 9.57 -34.87
C LYS A 260 -14.34 8.57 -36.00
N ASP A 261 -13.76 9.07 -37.09
CA ASP A 261 -13.45 8.31 -38.31
C ASP A 261 -12.14 7.53 -38.23
N VAL A 262 -11.41 7.64 -37.12
CA VAL A 262 -10.17 6.90 -36.88
C VAL A 262 -10.37 5.64 -36.05
N TRP A 263 -11.60 5.39 -35.58
CA TRP A 263 -11.93 4.24 -34.72
C TRP A 263 -12.56 3.11 -35.51
N PHE A 264 -12.10 1.89 -35.23
CA PHE A 264 -12.61 0.68 -35.86
C PHE A 264 -12.73 -0.50 -34.89
N HIS A 265 -13.61 -1.45 -35.15
CA HIS A 265 -13.75 -2.68 -34.34
C HIS A 265 -14.04 -3.91 -35.21
N GLY A 266 -13.94 -5.09 -34.60
CA GLY A 266 -14.40 -6.36 -35.20
C GLY A 266 -13.53 -6.94 -36.31
N ASN A 267 -14.00 -8.08 -36.84
CA ASN A 267 -13.51 -8.72 -38.06
C ASN A 267 -14.71 -9.31 -38.82
N PRO A 268 -15.18 -8.70 -39.94
CA PRO A 268 -14.54 -7.62 -40.70
C PRO A 268 -14.46 -6.30 -39.92
N VAL A 269 -13.53 -5.44 -40.34
CA VAL A 269 -13.28 -4.14 -39.70
C VAL A 269 -14.40 -3.16 -40.01
N GLU A 270 -15.11 -2.71 -38.98
CA GLU A 270 -16.24 -1.77 -39.05
C GLU A 270 -15.93 -0.49 -38.28
N SER A 271 -16.63 0.61 -38.56
CA SER A 271 -16.41 1.91 -37.90
C SER A 271 -16.92 1.92 -36.46
N GLY A 272 -16.12 2.45 -35.53
CA GLY A 272 -16.47 2.60 -34.11
C GLY A 272 -15.61 1.76 -33.18
N LEU A 273 -15.99 1.68 -31.90
CA LEU A 273 -15.38 0.85 -30.87
C LEU A 273 -16.46 0.02 -30.17
N LEU A 274 -16.08 -1.14 -29.65
CA LEU A 274 -16.93 -1.91 -28.74
C LEU A 274 -16.78 -1.34 -27.32
N ALA A 275 -17.83 -0.79 -26.76
CA ALA A 275 -17.90 -0.33 -25.37
C ALA A 275 -18.57 -1.39 -24.50
N THR A 276 -17.82 -2.00 -23.60
CA THR A 276 -18.35 -2.91 -22.57
C THR A 276 -18.62 -2.12 -21.30
N PHE A 277 -19.86 -2.14 -20.83
CA PHE A 277 -20.30 -1.46 -19.60
C PHE A 277 -20.34 -2.44 -18.45
N TYR A 278 -19.82 -2.03 -17.30
CA TYR A 278 -19.78 -2.83 -16.07
C TYR A 278 -20.52 -2.11 -14.95
N GLY A 279 -21.25 -2.87 -14.14
CA GLY A 279 -21.95 -2.41 -12.95
C GLY A 279 -21.05 -2.35 -11.72
N ASN A 280 -19.76 -2.17 -11.92
CA ASN A 280 -18.74 -2.02 -10.90
C ASN A 280 -17.63 -1.12 -11.44
N ILE A 281 -16.84 -0.51 -10.56
CA ILE A 281 -15.72 0.36 -10.97
C ILE A 281 -14.45 -0.42 -11.32
N GLY A 282 -14.44 -1.75 -11.13
CA GLY A 282 -13.27 -2.60 -11.31
C GLY A 282 -13.14 -3.29 -12.67
N LEU A 283 -14.03 -2.98 -13.63
CA LEU A 283 -14.10 -3.66 -14.94
C LEU A 283 -14.20 -5.19 -14.82
N LYS A 284 -14.86 -5.68 -13.77
CA LYS A 284 -15.00 -7.12 -13.49
C LYS A 284 -16.26 -7.67 -14.16
N ASP A 285 -16.14 -8.81 -14.84
CA ASP A 285 -17.29 -9.50 -15.47
C ASP A 285 -18.31 -10.00 -14.44
N SER A 286 -17.87 -10.21 -13.20
CA SER A 286 -18.69 -10.53 -12.04
C SER A 286 -17.99 -10.01 -10.79
N VAL A 287 -18.75 -9.53 -9.80
CA VAL A 287 -18.23 -9.38 -8.43
C VAL A 287 -18.00 -10.79 -7.87
N GLU A 288 -16.96 -11.01 -7.08
CA GLU A 288 -16.63 -12.35 -6.54
C GLU A 288 -17.74 -12.91 -5.62
N HIS A 289 -18.59 -12.02 -5.08
CA HIS A 289 -19.70 -12.36 -4.18
C HIS A 289 -21.01 -11.63 -4.58
N PRO A 290 -21.63 -12.00 -5.71
CA PRO A 290 -22.84 -11.34 -6.17
C PRO A 290 -24.04 -11.74 -5.30
N GLY A 291 -24.66 -10.79 -4.61
CA GLY A 291 -25.97 -10.98 -3.97
C GLY A 291 -26.01 -11.22 -2.46
N GLU A 292 -24.91 -11.08 -1.71
CA GLU A 292 -25.01 -10.92 -0.25
C GLU A 292 -24.78 -9.46 0.14
N PRO A 293 -25.84 -8.68 0.45
CA PRO A 293 -25.67 -7.35 1.02
C PRO A 293 -25.02 -7.48 2.39
N THR A 294 -23.69 -7.44 2.41
CA THR A 294 -22.73 -7.52 3.54
C THR A 294 -22.95 -8.60 4.59
N GLY A 295 -24.11 -9.27 4.70
CA GLY A 295 -24.46 -10.24 5.73
C GLY A 295 -24.10 -9.80 7.16
N TRP A 296 -23.75 -8.52 7.33
CA TRP A 296 -22.86 -8.11 8.39
C TRP A 296 -23.75 -7.97 9.61
N LYS A 297 -23.69 -8.99 10.47
CA LYS A 297 -24.41 -9.02 11.73
C LYS A 297 -23.39 -8.79 12.82
N SER A 298 -23.56 -7.69 13.54
CA SER A 298 -22.76 -7.40 14.74
C SER A 298 -22.68 -8.64 15.64
N GLY A 299 -21.46 -9.14 15.87
CA GLY A 299 -21.23 -10.30 16.75
C GLY A 299 -21.41 -11.68 16.12
N ALA A 300 -21.57 -11.78 14.79
CA ALA A 300 -21.46 -13.05 14.06
C ALA A 300 -20.09 -13.15 13.38
N GLY A 301 -19.46 -14.34 13.42
CA GLY A 301 -18.32 -14.65 12.56
C GLY A 301 -18.82 -14.80 11.14
N ASN A 302 -18.48 -13.87 10.26
CA ASN A 302 -18.91 -13.86 8.86
C ASN A 302 -17.80 -14.35 7.91
N GLY A 303 -16.67 -14.84 8.42
CA GLY A 303 -15.57 -15.37 7.61
C GLY A 303 -14.88 -14.33 6.71
N VAL A 304 -15.18 -13.04 6.88
CA VAL A 304 -14.67 -11.92 6.05
C VAL A 304 -13.19 -11.67 6.31
N TYR A 305 -12.79 -11.99 7.54
CA TYR A 305 -11.45 -12.27 8.00
C TYR A 305 -11.65 -13.53 8.84
N ASP A 306 -10.84 -14.58 8.71
CA ASP A 306 -10.97 -15.66 9.70
C ASP A 306 -10.91 -15.03 11.09
N ALA A 307 -11.84 -15.48 11.90
CA ALA A 307 -12.32 -14.78 13.06
C ALA A 307 -11.20 -14.65 14.08
N HIS A 308 -10.47 -13.54 14.01
CA HIS A 308 -9.81 -12.95 15.16
C HIS A 308 -10.84 -12.45 16.22
N TYR A 309 -12.08 -12.90 16.10
CA TYR A 309 -13.15 -12.84 17.09
C TYR A 309 -13.12 -14.10 17.95
N SER A 310 -12.49 -13.97 19.11
CA SER A 310 -12.77 -14.90 20.21
C SER A 310 -14.22 -14.68 20.69
N THR A 311 -15.07 -15.71 20.61
CA THR A 311 -16.37 -15.73 21.33
C THR A 311 -16.19 -15.88 22.84
N ARG A 312 -14.98 -16.26 23.28
CA ARG A 312 -14.51 -16.25 24.68
C ARG A 312 -13.58 -15.05 24.91
N ARG A 313 -13.06 -14.78 26.10
CA ARG A 313 -12.12 -13.66 26.31
C ARG A 313 -10.65 -14.04 26.02
N ASP A 314 -10.42 -15.29 25.59
CA ASP A 314 -9.19 -16.02 25.83
C ASP A 314 -8.81 -17.02 24.71
N SER A 315 -9.49 -17.03 23.56
CA SER A 315 -9.17 -17.92 22.44
C SER A 315 -9.28 -17.22 21.08
N VAL A 316 -8.16 -16.71 20.56
CA VAL A 316 -8.06 -16.30 19.15
C VAL A 316 -7.63 -17.52 18.35
N SER A 317 -8.34 -17.90 17.29
CA SER A 317 -7.94 -19.00 16.41
C SER A 317 -6.71 -18.63 15.58
N ASP A 318 -6.60 -17.37 15.12
CA ASP A 318 -5.68 -17.04 14.02
C ASP A 318 -4.76 -15.87 14.41
N SER A 319 -3.50 -15.92 13.99
CA SER A 319 -2.52 -14.89 14.29
C SER A 319 -1.54 -14.78 13.15
N LEU A 320 -1.52 -13.65 12.44
CA LEU A 320 -0.60 -13.34 11.33
C LEU A 320 0.72 -14.10 11.47
N GLU A 321 0.93 -15.11 10.63
CA GLU A 321 1.97 -16.14 10.79
C GLU A 321 3.35 -15.59 10.45
N ILE A 322 3.42 -14.72 9.44
CA ILE A 322 4.66 -14.11 8.95
C ILE A 322 4.56 -12.60 8.98
N TRP A 323 5.71 -11.91 8.98
CA TRP A 323 5.77 -10.49 8.62
C TRP A 323 5.95 -10.31 7.11
N VAL A 324 5.45 -9.21 6.56
CA VAL A 324 5.65 -8.83 5.17
C VAL A 324 6.22 -7.41 5.10
N SER A 325 7.15 -7.19 4.18
CA SER A 325 7.64 -5.86 3.84
C SER A 325 7.80 -5.67 2.35
N ARG A 326 7.69 -4.42 1.88
CA ARG A 326 7.86 -4.06 0.46
C ARG A 326 9.03 -3.11 0.23
N ILE A 327 9.73 -3.32 -0.87
CA ILE A 327 10.75 -2.44 -1.43
C ILE A 327 10.35 -2.21 -2.89
N ASP A 328 9.43 -1.27 -3.08
CA ASP A 328 8.92 -0.95 -4.41
C ASP A 328 9.39 0.43 -4.86
N PRO A 329 10.41 0.50 -5.74
CA PRO A 329 10.93 1.78 -6.23
C PRO A 329 9.93 2.50 -7.16
N ASN A 330 8.90 1.83 -7.67
CA ASN A 330 7.83 2.46 -8.45
C ASN A 330 6.92 3.33 -7.59
N THR A 331 7.04 3.29 -6.26
CA THR A 331 6.35 4.22 -5.35
C THR A 331 7.04 5.58 -5.22
N ALA A 332 8.19 5.77 -5.87
CA ALA A 332 9.04 6.95 -5.76
C ALA A 332 9.51 7.47 -7.13
N GLY A 333 8.70 7.32 -8.18
CA GLY A 333 9.05 7.69 -9.55
C GLY A 333 9.53 9.14 -9.72
N LEU A 334 9.10 10.07 -8.86
CA LEU A 334 9.61 11.46 -8.83
C LEU A 334 11.12 11.58 -8.55
N LEU A 335 11.74 10.57 -7.96
CA LEU A 335 13.14 10.63 -7.52
C LEU A 335 14.11 9.98 -8.52
N GLY A 336 13.62 9.25 -9.51
CA GLY A 336 14.44 8.60 -10.52
C GLY A 336 13.82 7.34 -11.09
N SER A 337 14.59 6.64 -11.94
CA SER A 337 14.15 5.37 -12.51
C SER A 337 14.01 4.29 -11.42
N PRO A 338 13.04 3.37 -11.52
CA PRO A 338 12.87 2.29 -10.54
C PRO A 338 14.14 1.48 -10.29
N LYS A 339 14.88 1.15 -11.35
CA LYS A 339 16.17 0.43 -11.27
C LYS A 339 17.20 1.22 -10.46
N ASP A 340 17.43 2.49 -10.80
CA ASP A 340 18.47 3.29 -10.14
C ASP A 340 18.15 3.53 -8.66
N LEU A 341 16.87 3.77 -8.33
CA LEU A 341 16.41 3.92 -6.96
C LEU A 341 16.59 2.64 -6.16
N LEU A 342 16.28 1.48 -6.75
CA LEU A 342 16.44 0.20 -6.09
C LEU A 342 17.92 -0.13 -5.81
N LEU A 343 18.81 0.08 -6.79
CA LEU A 343 20.25 -0.14 -6.61
C LEU A 343 20.84 0.77 -5.53
N LYS A 344 20.50 2.07 -5.56
CA LYS A 344 20.90 3.02 -4.50
C LYS A 344 20.39 2.61 -3.12
N TRP A 345 19.17 2.08 -3.05
CA TRP A 345 18.61 1.59 -1.80
C TRP A 345 19.36 0.35 -1.29
N PHE A 346 19.67 -0.62 -2.17
CA PHE A 346 20.47 -1.78 -1.80
C PHE A 346 21.88 -1.40 -1.32
N ASP A 347 22.56 -0.46 -2.00
CA ASP A 347 23.86 0.05 -1.56
C ASP A 347 23.77 0.67 -0.16
N LYS A 348 22.71 1.44 0.09
CA LYS A 348 22.43 2.07 1.38
C LYS A 348 22.22 1.01 2.49
N VAL A 349 21.45 -0.03 2.21
CA VAL A 349 21.16 -1.11 3.16
C VAL A 349 22.38 -1.99 3.41
N HIS A 350 23.14 -2.35 2.38
CA HIS A 350 24.40 -3.08 2.51
C HIS A 350 25.37 -2.33 3.43
N ALA A 351 25.54 -1.02 3.21
CA ALA A 351 26.36 -0.18 4.07
C ALA A 351 25.87 -0.17 5.54
N SER A 352 24.56 -0.32 5.77
CA SER A 352 23.97 -0.38 7.11
C SER A 352 24.33 -1.66 7.88
N TYR A 353 24.51 -2.79 7.19
CA TYR A 353 24.95 -4.07 7.80
C TYR A 353 26.43 -4.02 8.20
N GLY A 354 27.24 -3.23 7.49
CA GLY A 354 28.63 -2.96 7.87
C GLY A 354 28.78 -2.01 9.07
N LYS A 355 27.79 -1.15 9.33
CA LYS A 355 27.79 -0.20 10.45
C LYS A 355 27.33 -0.88 11.74
N LYS A 356 28.29 -1.17 12.64
CA LYS A 356 28.04 -1.72 13.98
C LYS A 356 27.57 -0.69 15.03
N THR A 357 27.47 0.58 14.65
CA THR A 357 27.16 1.68 15.58
C THR A 357 25.71 2.11 15.48
N PHE A 358 25.01 2.04 16.60
CA PHE A 358 23.68 2.60 16.83
C PHE A 358 23.82 3.98 17.47
N SER A 359 22.94 4.92 17.12
CA SER A 359 22.96 6.22 17.79
C SER A 359 22.42 6.12 19.22
N ASN A 360 21.61 5.08 19.49
CA ASN A 360 20.86 4.86 20.72
C ASN A 360 20.00 6.06 21.11
N LYS A 361 19.48 6.77 20.11
CA LYS A 361 18.61 7.94 20.28
C LYS A 361 17.38 7.85 19.42
N ALA A 362 16.29 8.44 19.90
CA ALA A 362 15.05 8.57 19.15
C ALA A 362 14.53 10.01 19.12
N ALA A 363 13.75 10.31 18.09
CA ALA A 363 13.02 11.56 17.96
C ALA A 363 11.51 11.29 17.92
N TYR A 364 10.79 12.03 18.75
CA TYR A 364 9.33 12.11 18.77
C TYR A 364 8.90 13.48 18.23
N PHE A 365 8.28 13.50 17.05
CA PHE A 365 7.82 14.71 16.39
C PHE A 365 6.33 14.93 16.64
N MET A 366 6.01 16.07 17.26
CA MET A 366 4.64 16.49 17.51
C MET A 366 4.28 17.76 16.75
N VAL A 367 3.03 17.83 16.29
CA VAL A 367 2.45 19.00 15.62
C VAL A 367 1.53 19.73 16.60
N PRO A 368 1.75 21.02 16.87
CA PRO A 368 0.81 21.83 17.65
C PRO A 368 -0.58 21.88 16.99
N GLY A 369 -1.64 21.73 17.78
CA GLY A 369 -3.02 21.95 17.32
C GLY A 369 -3.65 20.80 16.52
N THR A 370 -2.98 19.65 16.40
CA THR A 370 -3.63 18.40 15.97
C THR A 370 -4.44 17.78 17.12
N ASP A 371 -5.41 16.92 16.80
CA ASP A 371 -6.29 16.23 17.78
C ASP A 371 -5.57 15.19 18.69
N LEU A 372 -4.26 15.35 18.90
CA LEU A 372 -3.45 14.45 19.71
C LEU A 372 -3.82 14.54 21.18
N THR A 373 -4.09 13.39 21.77
CA THR A 373 -4.39 13.29 23.20
C THR A 373 -3.12 13.18 24.04
N VAL A 374 -3.19 13.58 25.30
CA VAL A 374 -2.12 13.35 26.29
C VAL A 374 -1.74 11.86 26.36
N GLU A 375 -2.74 10.98 26.25
CA GLU A 375 -2.55 9.52 26.24
C GLU A 375 -1.69 9.06 25.04
N SER A 376 -1.93 9.65 23.88
CA SER A 376 -1.17 9.36 22.67
C SER A 376 0.27 9.83 22.72
N ASN A 377 0.54 11.01 23.27
CA ASN A 377 1.92 11.47 23.45
C ASN A 377 2.66 10.56 24.44
N TYR A 378 1.98 10.21 25.54
CA TYR A 378 2.55 9.36 26.59
C TYR A 378 2.98 7.98 26.06
N LYS A 379 2.15 7.28 25.28
CA LYS A 379 2.47 5.91 24.85
C LYS A 379 3.69 5.86 23.92
N PHE A 380 3.82 6.78 22.96
CA PHE A 380 4.96 6.76 22.05
C PHE A 380 6.26 7.17 22.73
N VAL A 381 6.22 8.20 23.60
CA VAL A 381 7.39 8.56 24.40
C VAL A 381 7.76 7.44 25.36
N ARG A 382 6.79 6.76 26.00
CA ARG A 382 7.04 5.58 26.83
C ARG A 382 7.66 4.44 26.03
N GLY A 383 7.13 4.13 24.85
CA GLY A 383 7.65 3.07 23.98
C GLY A 383 9.09 3.34 23.55
N LEU A 384 9.38 4.55 23.07
CA LEU A 384 10.76 4.96 22.75
C LEU A 384 11.68 4.95 23.97
N SER A 385 11.17 5.37 25.13
CA SER A 385 11.93 5.34 26.39
C SER A 385 12.19 3.91 26.87
N ALA A 386 11.32 2.95 26.55
CA ALA A 386 11.58 1.53 26.83
C ALA A 386 12.72 0.98 25.97
N LEU A 387 12.91 1.53 24.77
CA LEU A 387 13.93 1.11 23.81
C LEU A 387 15.30 1.77 24.06
N TYR A 388 15.31 3.07 24.41
CA TYR A 388 16.55 3.88 24.50
C TYR A 388 16.79 4.54 25.87
N GLY A 389 15.80 4.54 26.76
CA GLY A 389 15.80 5.33 27.99
C GLY A 389 15.29 6.77 27.79
N GLU A 390 14.65 7.35 28.81
CA GLU A 390 14.00 8.67 28.72
C GLU A 390 14.94 9.79 28.26
N SER A 391 16.20 9.80 28.71
CA SER A 391 17.18 10.83 28.36
C SER A 391 17.67 10.78 26.91
N ALA A 392 17.33 9.71 26.18
CA ALA A 392 17.71 9.49 24.80
C ALA A 392 16.56 9.73 23.81
N VAL A 393 15.41 10.22 24.29
CA VAL A 393 14.25 10.54 23.47
C VAL A 393 14.08 12.06 23.37
N ASP A 394 14.36 12.61 22.19
CA ASP A 394 14.14 14.02 21.89
C ASP A 394 12.66 14.24 21.51
N ILE A 395 11.95 15.04 22.30
CA ILE A 395 10.57 15.47 22.02
C ILE A 395 10.63 16.81 21.30
N ILE A 396 10.16 16.83 20.05
CA ILE A 396 10.37 17.96 19.13
C ILE A 396 9.02 18.47 18.63
N GLU A 397 8.69 19.69 19.04
CA GLU A 397 7.62 20.47 18.42
C GLU A 397 8.11 21.02 17.07
N SER A 398 7.49 20.56 15.98
CA SER A 398 8.08 20.73 14.65
C SER A 398 7.12 21.36 13.64
N ASP A 399 7.64 22.35 12.92
CA ASP A 399 7.19 22.74 11.59
C ASP A 399 8.01 21.97 10.52
N SER A 400 7.77 22.26 9.23
CA SER A 400 8.45 21.58 8.12
C SER A 400 9.97 21.79 8.16
N LEU A 401 10.44 23.00 8.46
CA LEU A 401 11.86 23.32 8.49
C LEU A 401 12.56 22.60 9.65
N LYS A 402 11.99 22.69 10.85
CA LYS A 402 12.52 22.00 12.03
C LYS A 402 12.51 20.49 11.85
N TYR A 403 11.53 19.95 11.12
CA TYR A 403 11.42 18.52 10.88
C TYR A 403 12.61 18.06 10.04
N VAL A 404 12.80 18.69 8.87
CA VAL A 404 13.91 18.38 7.94
C VAL A 404 15.26 18.58 8.63
N GLN A 405 15.45 19.66 9.39
CA GLN A 405 16.69 19.89 10.14
C GLN A 405 16.93 18.86 11.24
N SER A 406 15.87 18.35 11.87
CA SER A 406 15.99 17.39 12.95
C SER A 406 16.25 15.97 12.45
N ILE A 407 15.61 15.54 11.37
CA ILE A 407 15.85 14.22 10.79
C ILE A 407 17.25 14.11 10.16
N ALA A 408 17.97 15.21 9.93
CA ALA A 408 19.38 15.17 9.57
C ALA A 408 20.30 14.71 10.72
N LYS A 409 19.82 14.75 11.98
CA LYS A 409 20.58 14.27 13.14
C LYS A 409 20.55 12.75 13.23
N ASP A 410 21.60 12.19 13.85
CA ASP A 410 21.75 10.75 14.03
C ASP A 410 20.76 10.19 15.07
N TYR A 411 19.70 9.54 14.58
CA TYR A 411 18.70 8.82 15.37
C TYR A 411 18.59 7.40 14.84
N ASP A 412 18.29 6.45 15.71
CA ASP A 412 17.90 5.13 15.26
C ASP A 412 16.42 5.15 14.85
N TRP A 413 15.59 5.80 15.66
CA TRP A 413 14.13 5.81 15.49
C TRP A 413 13.55 7.22 15.43
N SER A 414 12.76 7.52 14.40
CA SER A 414 11.92 8.71 14.31
C SER A 414 10.45 8.31 14.32
N ILE A 415 9.63 8.92 15.16
CA ILE A 415 8.17 8.84 15.04
C ILE A 415 7.56 10.21 14.80
N TYR A 416 6.71 10.29 13.78
CA TYR A 416 5.81 11.40 13.53
C TYR A 416 4.40 11.03 13.99
N VAL A 417 3.73 11.91 14.73
CA VAL A 417 2.32 11.74 15.11
C VAL A 417 1.53 12.99 14.73
N GLY A 418 0.44 12.83 13.98
CA GLY A 418 -0.40 13.94 13.56
C GLY A 418 -1.23 13.60 12.33
N HIS A 419 -1.79 14.63 11.68
CA HIS A 419 -2.47 14.45 10.40
C HIS A 419 -1.47 14.33 9.25
N SER A 420 -1.81 13.57 8.23
CA SER A 420 -1.06 13.50 6.97
C SER A 420 -1.98 13.05 5.84
N ASN A 421 -1.43 13.05 4.64
CA ASN A 421 -1.90 12.26 3.51
C ASN A 421 -0.67 11.60 2.87
N HIS A 422 -0.86 10.97 1.70
CA HIS A 422 0.23 10.34 0.98
C HIS A 422 1.36 11.29 0.57
N LEU A 423 1.09 12.56 0.27
CA LEU A 423 2.10 13.51 -0.20
C LEU A 423 2.69 14.36 0.91
N GLY A 424 2.07 14.48 2.08
CA GLY A 424 2.54 15.44 3.06
C GLY A 424 2.12 15.16 4.50
N LEU A 425 2.93 15.70 5.40
CA LEU A 425 2.68 15.69 6.83
C LEU A 425 2.05 17.02 7.25
N GLY A 426 1.19 17.00 8.26
CA GLY A 426 0.45 18.17 8.78
C GLY A 426 1.31 19.30 9.33
N LEU A 427 2.64 19.10 9.45
CA LEU A 427 3.62 20.13 9.77
C LEU A 427 4.18 20.86 8.52
N GLY A 428 3.67 20.56 7.32
CA GLY A 428 4.01 21.25 6.07
C GLY A 428 5.15 20.60 5.27
N PHE A 429 5.60 19.39 5.66
CA PHE A 429 6.51 18.60 4.83
C PHE A 429 5.77 18.06 3.61
N ASN A 430 6.36 18.16 2.42
CA ASN A 430 5.82 17.63 1.17
C ASN A 430 6.83 16.69 0.51
N ALA A 431 6.41 15.47 0.25
CA ALA A 431 7.21 14.43 -0.40
C ALA A 431 7.71 14.87 -1.79
N ARG A 432 6.94 15.69 -2.53
CA ARG A 432 7.32 16.20 -3.85
C ARG A 432 8.49 17.19 -3.80
N ASP A 433 8.80 17.73 -2.64
CA ASP A 433 9.91 18.67 -2.46
C ASP A 433 11.23 17.95 -2.10
N VAL A 434 11.16 16.64 -1.81
CA VAL A 434 12.36 15.83 -1.57
C VAL A 434 13.20 15.75 -2.84
N ARG A 435 14.50 15.94 -2.68
CA ARG A 435 15.51 15.78 -3.74
C ARG A 435 16.55 14.80 -3.24
N TYR A 436 16.89 13.82 -4.07
CA TYR A 436 17.92 12.85 -3.72
C TYR A 436 19.33 13.44 -3.89
N PRO A 437 20.28 13.20 -2.95
CA PRO A 437 20.06 12.58 -1.65
C PRO A 437 19.70 13.62 -0.57
N MET A 438 18.64 13.35 0.19
CA MET A 438 18.38 14.04 1.47
C MET A 438 19.16 13.31 2.57
N GLU A 439 20.09 13.99 3.22
CA GLU A 439 20.82 13.41 4.36
C GLU A 439 19.88 13.24 5.56
N VAL A 440 19.75 12.01 6.04
CA VAL A 440 18.96 11.70 7.23
C VAL A 440 19.73 10.75 8.15
N GLY A 441 19.56 10.92 9.45
CA GLY A 441 20.05 9.99 10.45
C GLY A 441 19.09 8.85 10.79
N PRO A 442 17.77 9.08 11.02
CA PRO A 442 16.80 8.05 11.38
C PRO A 442 16.92 6.80 10.51
N ARG A 443 17.19 5.64 11.12
CA ARG A 443 17.19 4.35 10.41
C ARG A 443 15.77 3.90 10.11
N ILE A 444 14.84 4.11 11.04
CA ILE A 444 13.40 3.89 10.86
C ILE A 444 12.62 5.20 10.96
N PHE A 445 11.67 5.36 10.03
CA PHE A 445 10.61 6.36 10.11
C PHE A 445 9.28 5.68 10.42
N HIS A 446 8.68 6.00 11.56
CA HIS A 446 7.36 5.54 11.95
C HIS A 446 6.37 6.70 11.83
N PHE A 447 5.29 6.51 11.07
CA PHE A 447 4.29 7.53 10.82
C PHE A 447 2.95 7.12 11.42
N ALA A 448 2.62 7.72 12.55
CA ALA A 448 1.33 7.60 13.23
C ALA A 448 0.33 8.62 12.66
N SER A 449 -0.07 8.40 11.40
CA SER A 449 -0.86 9.35 10.62
C SER A 449 -1.52 8.71 9.40
N CYS A 450 -2.49 9.40 8.78
CA CYS A 450 -3.25 8.87 7.64
C CYS A 450 -2.46 8.82 6.33
N GLY A 451 -2.40 7.65 5.71
CA GLY A 451 -1.91 7.45 4.34
C GLY A 451 -0.43 7.72 4.05
N PRO A 452 0.52 7.80 5.00
CA PRO A 452 1.93 8.10 4.68
C PRO A 452 2.58 7.02 3.79
N LEU A 453 2.07 5.79 3.81
CA LEU A 453 2.50 4.68 2.97
C LEU A 453 1.57 4.43 1.79
N LEU A 454 0.50 5.23 1.64
CA LEU A 454 -0.39 5.18 0.49
C LEU A 454 0.32 5.78 -0.74
N ALA A 455 1.33 5.09 -1.28
CA ALA A 455 1.71 5.28 -2.68
C ALA A 455 1.06 4.14 -3.42
N TYR A 456 0.00 4.40 -4.19
CA TYR A 456 -0.58 3.35 -4.99
C TYR A 456 -0.74 3.67 -6.45
N ASP A 457 -0.29 2.67 -7.19
CA ASP A 457 -0.05 2.63 -8.62
C ASP A 457 -0.15 1.22 -9.22
N ASP A 458 -0.76 0.25 -8.53
CA ASP A 458 -1.25 -0.98 -9.22
C ASP A 458 -2.60 -0.73 -9.91
N VAL A 459 -3.32 0.26 -9.42
CA VAL A 459 -4.57 0.73 -10.00
C VAL A 459 -4.30 1.99 -10.84
N TYR A 460 -3.35 2.85 -10.44
CA TYR A 460 -3.33 4.28 -10.79
C TYR A 460 -2.11 4.81 -11.61
N GLY A 461 -1.36 3.91 -12.27
CA GLY A 461 0.03 3.97 -12.81
C GLY A 461 0.72 5.27 -13.27
N ASN A 462 1.04 6.19 -12.37
CA ASN A 462 1.81 7.37 -12.69
C ASN A 462 3.33 7.28 -12.39
N THR A 463 4.16 7.53 -13.42
CA THR A 463 5.62 7.82 -13.30
C THR A 463 6.00 8.97 -12.35
N TYR A 464 5.03 9.76 -11.90
CA TYR A 464 5.16 10.83 -10.91
C TYR A 464 4.68 10.42 -9.50
N SER A 465 4.60 9.12 -9.22
CA SER A 465 4.23 8.59 -7.90
C SER A 465 5.27 8.98 -6.84
N ILE A 466 4.78 9.41 -5.69
CA ILE A 466 5.56 9.52 -4.46
C ILE A 466 4.62 9.40 -3.26
N SER A 467 5.12 8.86 -2.16
CA SER A 467 4.51 8.99 -0.84
C SER A 467 5.51 9.53 0.16
N VAL A 468 5.03 9.99 1.32
CA VAL A 468 5.88 10.39 2.44
C VAL A 468 6.88 9.27 2.75
N ALA A 469 6.41 8.03 2.93
CA ALA A 469 7.28 6.93 3.32
C ALA A 469 8.28 6.52 2.23
N SER A 470 7.87 6.51 0.96
CA SER A 470 8.78 6.20 -0.16
C SER A 470 9.81 7.31 -0.39
N ALA A 471 9.45 8.57 -0.16
CA ALA A 471 10.41 9.69 -0.16
C ALA A 471 11.47 9.53 0.94
N HIS A 472 11.07 9.09 2.14
CA HIS A 472 11.99 8.81 3.23
C HIS A 472 12.82 7.54 3.02
N LEU A 473 12.30 6.57 2.24
CA LEU A 473 13.01 5.32 1.93
C LEU A 473 14.00 5.47 0.77
N PHE A 474 13.58 6.05 -0.36
CA PHE A 474 14.38 6.14 -1.59
C PHE A 474 15.05 7.51 -1.79
N GLY A 475 14.49 8.58 -1.23
CA GLY A 475 15.01 9.94 -1.38
C GLY A 475 16.17 10.28 -0.46
N THR A 476 16.58 9.36 0.41
CA THR A 476 17.50 9.62 1.52
C THR A 476 18.83 8.90 1.38
N SER A 477 19.86 9.46 2.01
CA SER A 477 21.16 8.82 2.23
C SER A 477 21.45 8.66 3.71
N GLY A 478 22.26 7.66 4.08
CA GLY A 478 22.57 7.34 5.48
C GLY A 478 21.49 6.49 6.15
N GLY A 479 20.36 7.11 6.50
CA GLY A 479 19.19 6.48 7.13
C GLY A 479 18.05 6.15 6.15
N GLY A 480 16.82 6.05 6.65
CA GLY A 480 15.65 5.67 5.87
C GLY A 480 15.75 4.25 5.32
N LEU A 481 16.01 3.29 6.21
CA LEU A 481 16.12 1.87 5.89
C LEU A 481 14.75 1.18 5.99
N VAL A 482 13.88 1.68 6.86
CA VAL A 482 12.54 1.16 7.13
C VAL A 482 11.57 2.32 7.29
N SER A 483 10.36 2.16 6.77
CA SER A 483 9.23 3.02 7.10
C SER A 483 8.02 2.18 7.53
N VAL A 484 7.34 2.58 8.60
CA VAL A 484 6.11 1.95 9.11
C VAL A 484 5.00 3.00 9.16
N GLY A 485 3.79 2.61 8.78
CA GLY A 485 2.59 3.43 8.90
C GLY A 485 1.48 2.91 7.98
N SER A 486 0.48 3.74 7.68
CA SER A 486 -0.73 3.27 6.99
C SER A 486 -0.79 3.60 5.49
N THR A 487 -1.35 2.66 4.73
CA THR A 487 -1.76 2.79 3.33
C THR A 487 -3.15 3.41 3.18
N LYS A 488 -3.81 3.80 4.27
CA LYS A 488 -5.15 4.38 4.23
C LYS A 488 -5.32 5.48 5.25
N THR A 489 -5.90 5.13 6.39
CA THR A 489 -6.17 6.03 7.50
C THR A 489 -5.54 5.40 8.72
N SER A 490 -4.74 6.15 9.46
CA SER A 490 -4.20 5.72 10.75
C SER A 490 -4.12 6.93 11.66
N GLY A 491 -4.15 6.68 12.94
CA GLY A 491 -4.19 7.72 13.94
C GLY A 491 -3.45 7.28 15.18
N ASP A 492 -3.21 8.27 16.01
CA ASP A 492 -2.58 8.09 17.29
C ASP A 492 -3.30 7.01 18.11
N ASN A 493 -4.62 7.06 18.27
CA ASN A 493 -5.44 6.13 19.05
C ASN A 493 -5.40 4.64 18.59
N GLN A 494 -5.04 4.40 17.34
CA GLN A 494 -4.97 3.08 16.71
C GLN A 494 -3.64 2.38 17.00
N LEU A 495 -2.59 3.16 17.18
CA LEU A 495 -1.25 2.69 17.48
C LEU A 495 -1.00 2.68 18.98
N ASP A 496 -0.13 1.80 19.44
CA ASP A 496 0.31 1.73 20.82
C ASP A 496 1.80 1.45 20.93
N ASP A 497 2.28 1.24 22.15
CA ASP A 497 3.69 1.21 22.51
C ASP A 497 4.31 -0.20 22.46
N LEU A 498 3.55 -1.23 22.10
CA LEU A 498 4.02 -2.62 22.18
C LEU A 498 5.07 -2.96 21.12
N MET A 499 4.98 -2.36 19.92
CA MET A 499 5.99 -2.60 18.87
C MET A 499 7.39 -2.21 19.38
N TYR A 500 7.50 -1.14 20.17
CA TYR A 500 8.76 -0.68 20.76
C TYR A 500 9.25 -1.62 21.86
N GLU A 501 8.33 -2.13 22.70
CA GLU A 501 8.68 -3.14 23.71
C GLU A 501 9.22 -4.40 23.04
N TYR A 502 8.60 -4.87 21.95
CA TYR A 502 9.09 -6.02 21.20
C TYR A 502 10.42 -5.73 20.52
N ALA A 503 10.60 -4.57 19.89
CA ALA A 503 11.89 -4.18 19.35
C ALA A 503 12.99 -4.18 20.44
N ALA A 504 12.66 -3.75 21.66
CA ALA A 504 13.59 -3.74 22.79
C ALA A 504 13.98 -5.13 23.29
N GLU A 505 13.26 -6.19 22.90
CA GLU A 505 13.69 -7.58 23.11
C GLU A 505 14.84 -8.00 22.17
N GLY A 506 15.28 -7.11 21.26
CA GLY A 506 16.38 -7.36 20.33
C GLY A 506 15.98 -8.21 19.12
N VAL A 507 14.68 -8.40 18.88
CA VAL A 507 14.18 -8.99 17.63
C VAL A 507 14.22 -7.96 16.51
N TRP A 508 14.33 -8.42 15.28
CA TRP A 508 14.23 -7.53 14.13
C TRP A 508 12.83 -6.92 14.01
N ILE A 509 12.75 -5.74 13.39
CA ILE A 509 11.55 -4.92 13.37
C ILE A 509 10.36 -5.60 12.71
N GLY A 510 10.56 -6.46 11.71
CA GLY A 510 9.47 -7.23 11.11
C GLY A 510 8.76 -8.13 12.12
N GLU A 511 9.52 -8.81 12.98
CA GLU A 511 8.92 -9.66 14.02
C GLU A 511 8.26 -8.82 15.13
N ALA A 512 8.87 -7.70 15.51
CA ALA A 512 8.25 -6.76 16.44
C ALA A 512 6.91 -6.21 15.91
N PHE A 513 6.87 -5.86 14.62
CA PHE A 513 5.67 -5.41 13.91
C PHE A 513 4.59 -6.50 13.92
N ARG A 514 4.89 -7.74 13.48
CA ARG A 514 3.93 -8.86 13.48
C ARG A 514 3.37 -9.17 14.87
N ARG A 515 4.23 -9.23 15.90
CA ARG A 515 3.79 -9.46 17.30
C ARG A 515 2.90 -8.34 17.80
N TRP A 516 3.25 -7.09 17.49
CA TRP A 516 2.41 -5.94 17.80
C TRP A 516 1.06 -6.03 17.13
N LEU A 517 1.01 -6.35 15.83
CA LEU A 517 -0.25 -6.49 15.10
C LEU A 517 -1.14 -7.57 15.74
N ASN A 518 -0.59 -8.74 16.00
CA ASN A 518 -1.31 -9.84 16.64
C ASN A 518 -1.85 -9.47 18.03
N GLU A 519 -1.08 -8.76 18.84
CA GLU A 519 -1.57 -8.25 20.13
C GLU A 519 -2.61 -7.16 19.98
N ARG A 520 -2.48 -6.29 18.97
CA ARG A 520 -3.43 -5.22 18.75
C ARG A 520 -4.78 -5.79 18.31
N ILE A 521 -4.76 -6.77 17.41
CA ILE A 521 -5.95 -7.51 16.98
C ILE A 521 -6.65 -8.16 18.19
N LYS A 522 -5.91 -8.84 19.07
CA LYS A 522 -6.45 -9.43 20.32
C LYS A 522 -7.10 -8.41 21.26
N ARG A 523 -6.53 -7.21 21.36
CA ARG A 523 -6.92 -6.19 22.35
C ARG A 523 -7.95 -5.22 21.83
N ASN A 524 -8.22 -5.20 20.53
CA ASN A 524 -9.13 -4.24 19.91
C ASN A 524 -10.55 -4.38 20.48
N ARG A 525 -11.02 -3.28 21.10
CA ARG A 525 -12.37 -3.13 21.64
C ARG A 525 -13.09 -2.00 20.89
N TYR A 526 -13.26 -2.13 19.58
CA TYR A 526 -14.07 -1.18 18.82
C TYR A 526 -15.55 -1.35 19.17
N TRP A 527 -16.22 -0.23 19.46
CA TRP A 527 -17.68 -0.16 19.57
C TRP A 527 -18.20 1.06 18.77
N PRO A 528 -19.08 0.85 17.78
CA PRO A 528 -19.54 -0.46 17.36
C PRO A 528 -18.42 -1.23 16.64
N ARG A 529 -18.52 -2.56 16.59
CA ARG A 529 -17.41 -3.46 16.20
C ARG A 529 -17.01 -3.29 14.72
N GLU A 530 -17.89 -2.69 13.93
CA GLU A 530 -17.75 -2.24 12.54
C GLU A 530 -16.56 -1.32 12.29
N ASN A 531 -16.19 -0.52 13.30
CA ASN A 531 -15.09 0.45 13.18
C ASN A 531 -13.70 -0.21 13.28
N ILE A 532 -13.65 -1.55 13.33
CA ILE A 532 -12.39 -2.31 13.23
C ILE A 532 -11.83 -2.26 11.80
N TYR A 533 -12.71 -2.14 10.80
CA TYR A 533 -12.40 -2.43 9.40
C TYR A 533 -11.74 -1.26 8.65
N ASP A 534 -11.80 -0.03 9.17
CA ASP A 534 -11.47 1.14 8.36
C ASP A 534 -10.11 1.80 8.66
N TRP A 535 -9.40 1.47 9.76
CA TRP A 535 -8.15 2.18 10.11
C TRP A 535 -6.93 1.26 10.27
N PHE A 536 -7.06 0.14 10.98
CA PHE A 536 -5.90 -0.67 11.36
C PHE A 536 -5.37 -1.58 10.23
N TYR A 537 -6.25 -2.04 9.34
CA TYR A 537 -5.88 -2.94 8.24
C TYR A 537 -5.03 -2.29 7.14
N GLY A 538 -4.86 -0.96 7.19
CA GLY A 538 -3.93 -0.26 6.31
C GLY A 538 -2.50 -0.22 6.84
N GLU A 539 -2.23 -0.64 8.08
CA GLU A 539 -0.86 -0.63 8.63
C GLU A 539 0.05 -1.55 7.81
N SER A 540 1.22 -1.01 7.44
CA SER A 540 2.17 -1.66 6.55
C SER A 540 3.60 -1.26 6.91
N MET A 541 4.55 -2.02 6.36
CA MET A 541 5.98 -1.79 6.56
C MET A 541 6.70 -1.87 5.21
N ILE A 542 7.53 -0.88 4.90
CA ILE A 542 8.37 -0.85 3.70
C ILE A 542 9.85 -0.74 4.09
N GLY A 543 10.73 -1.30 3.26
CA GLY A 543 12.18 -1.28 3.49
C GLY A 543 12.74 -2.61 4.02
N ASP A 544 13.74 -2.54 4.89
CA ASP A 544 14.46 -3.70 5.44
C ASP A 544 13.88 -4.16 6.80
N PRO A 545 13.02 -5.19 6.84
CA PRO A 545 12.41 -5.65 8.09
C PRO A 545 13.39 -6.35 9.04
N MET A 546 14.64 -6.58 8.61
CA MET A 546 15.66 -7.29 9.37
C MET A 546 16.52 -6.34 10.22
N GLN A 547 16.23 -5.05 10.24
CA GLN A 547 16.86 -4.08 11.14
C GLN A 547 16.50 -4.36 12.61
N VAL A 548 17.47 -4.18 13.51
CA VAL A 548 17.31 -4.31 14.98
C VAL A 548 17.51 -2.96 15.64
N PHE A 549 16.84 -2.75 16.76
CA PHE A 549 16.87 -1.49 17.49
C PHE A 549 17.03 -1.75 18.98
N GLY A 550 17.80 -0.89 19.66
CA GLY A 550 18.09 -1.01 21.09
C GLY A 550 19.17 -2.06 21.42
N THR A 551 20.09 -1.71 22.30
CA THR A 551 21.17 -2.61 22.78
C THR A 551 21.16 -2.81 24.30
N HIS A 552 20.19 -2.25 25.00
CA HIS A 552 20.11 -2.32 26.45
C HIS A 552 19.20 -3.47 26.89
N ALA A 553 19.67 -4.29 27.84
CA ALA A 553 18.79 -5.18 28.59
C ALA A 553 17.68 -4.34 29.19
N THR A 554 16.43 -4.63 28.82
CA THR A 554 15.27 -3.85 29.24
C THR A 554 15.17 -3.85 30.76
N ASP A 555 15.31 -2.68 31.38
CA ASP A 555 14.62 -2.44 32.65
C ASP A 555 13.14 -2.44 32.29
N ALA A 556 12.49 -3.60 32.37
CA ALA A 556 11.08 -3.76 32.03
C ALA A 556 10.28 -2.68 32.76
N LEU A 557 9.87 -1.63 32.04
CA LEU A 557 9.04 -0.58 32.62
C LEU A 557 7.75 -1.26 33.09
N PRO A 558 7.47 -1.30 34.40
CA PRO A 558 6.31 -2.02 34.89
C PRO A 558 5.08 -1.49 34.17
N ARG A 559 4.32 -2.35 33.50
CA ARG A 559 2.98 -2.01 32.99
C ARG A 559 2.08 -1.75 34.20
N LYS A 560 2.20 -0.58 34.81
CA LYS A 560 1.08 0.00 35.55
C LYS A 560 -0.04 0.02 34.52
N LYS A 561 -1.17 -0.66 34.79
CA LYS A 561 -2.37 -0.66 33.94
C LYS A 561 -2.44 0.71 33.28
N ALA A 562 -2.40 0.76 31.94
CA ALA A 562 -2.61 2.00 31.20
C ALA A 562 -3.68 2.75 31.97
N TRP A 563 -3.29 3.87 32.58
CA TRP A 563 -4.19 4.60 33.46
C TRP A 563 -5.30 4.97 32.49
N ARG A 564 -6.41 4.23 32.53
CA ARG A 564 -7.69 4.78 32.11
C ARG A 564 -7.82 5.92 33.08
N ALA A 565 -7.29 7.07 32.70
CA ALA A 565 -7.54 8.26 33.46
C ALA A 565 -9.06 8.23 33.61
N PRO A 566 -9.60 8.20 34.85
CA PRO A 566 -10.96 8.64 34.99
C PRO A 566 -11.01 9.94 34.19
N LEU A 567 -12.05 10.09 33.36
CA LEU A 567 -12.37 11.32 32.66
C LEU A 567 -12.64 12.42 33.69
N GLU A 568 -11.66 12.74 34.53
CA GLU A 568 -11.60 13.90 35.38
C GLU A 568 -11.23 15.01 34.43
N LYS A 569 -12.25 15.77 34.04
CA LYS A 569 -12.25 16.82 33.01
C LYS A 569 -11.18 17.93 33.17
N HIS A 570 -10.22 17.83 34.10
CA HIS A 570 -9.43 18.98 34.58
C HIS A 570 -7.94 18.72 34.90
N ARG A 571 -7.32 17.61 34.49
CA ARG A 571 -5.86 17.40 34.66
C ARG A 571 -5.18 16.99 33.35
N SER A 572 -4.17 17.76 32.94
CA SER A 572 -3.30 17.48 31.79
C SER A 572 -2.00 16.84 32.28
N TYR A 573 -1.43 15.91 31.52
CA TYR A 573 -0.10 15.32 31.81
C TYR A 573 0.82 15.55 30.61
N ASP A 574 2.13 15.64 30.84
CA ASP A 574 3.12 15.73 29.77
C ASP A 574 3.45 14.35 29.18
N ALA A 575 4.24 14.32 28.12
CA ALA A 575 4.60 13.07 27.45
C ALA A 575 5.45 12.12 28.32
N SER A 576 5.98 12.59 29.45
CA SER A 576 6.67 11.78 30.48
C SER A 576 5.76 11.35 31.63
N GLY A 577 4.46 11.65 31.55
CA GLY A 577 3.47 11.31 32.58
C GLY A 577 3.49 12.23 33.81
N ARG A 578 4.17 13.38 33.76
CA ARG A 578 4.15 14.37 34.85
C ARG A 578 2.90 15.23 34.74
N LEU A 579 2.30 15.54 35.89
CA LEU A 579 1.10 16.38 35.97
C LEU A 579 1.46 17.81 35.54
N ILE A 580 0.81 18.31 34.48
CA ILE A 580 0.91 19.70 34.05
C ILE A 580 -0.13 20.50 34.84
N GLN A 581 0.34 21.44 35.66
CA GLN A 581 -0.53 22.45 36.26
C GLN A 581 -0.93 23.49 35.20
N GLY A 582 -1.99 23.19 34.44
CA GLY A 582 -2.52 24.11 33.42
C GLY A 582 -3.18 23.37 32.26
N ARG A 583 -4.24 23.95 31.69
CA ARG A 583 -4.79 23.48 30.42
C ARG A 583 -3.77 23.79 29.33
N PHE A 584 -3.50 22.84 28.43
CA PHE A 584 -3.02 23.22 27.11
C PHE A 584 -4.02 24.24 26.54
N PRO A 585 -3.59 25.39 26.01
CA PRO A 585 -4.53 26.28 25.35
C PRO A 585 -5.21 25.50 24.23
N GLU A 586 -6.54 25.52 24.20
CA GLU A 586 -7.32 25.03 23.06
C GLU A 586 -6.96 25.90 21.85
N TYR A 587 -5.92 25.53 21.11
CA TYR A 587 -5.56 26.20 19.88
C TYR A 587 -6.51 25.71 18.77
N LYS A 588 -7.63 26.42 18.61
CA LYS A 588 -8.44 26.33 17.40
C LYS A 588 -7.63 26.91 16.24
N VAL A 589 -7.11 26.05 15.36
CA VAL A 589 -6.62 26.49 14.05
C VAL A 589 -7.65 26.14 13.00
N ARG A 590 -8.04 27.15 12.21
CA ARG A 590 -8.89 26.97 11.02
C ARG A 590 -8.06 26.32 9.92
N PHE A 591 -8.56 25.23 9.34
CA PHE A 591 -8.09 24.71 8.06
C PHE A 591 -8.26 25.81 6.99
N PHE A 592 -7.18 26.16 6.27
CA PHE A 592 -7.29 27.00 5.07
C PHE A 592 -7.86 26.16 3.91
N ARG A 593 -8.71 26.81 3.11
CA ARG A 593 -9.42 26.28 1.94
C ARG A 593 -8.49 25.82 0.83
#